data_AF-A0A6L4Z574-F1
#
_entry.id   AF-A0A6L4Z574-F1
#
_cell.length_a   1.000
_cell.length_b   1.000
_cell.length_c   1.000
_cell.angle_alpha   90.00
_cell.angle_beta   90.00
_cell.angle_gamma   90.00
#
_symmetry.space_group_name_H-M   'P 1'
#
loop_
_entity.id
_entity.type
_entity.pdbx_description
1 polymer ?
#
loop_
_entity_poly.entity_id
_entity_poly.type
_entity_poly.pdbx_seq_one_letter_code
_entity_poly.pdbx_strand_id
1 'polypeptide(L)'
;VISILLLLLIVVAKNSTSLTTVATSKSQVQISEIKQASQINKPLAIKYFGEPGFKGDLISIDIREVELYDMLRFFSDNYGLNFVVDKSVPKMIVTMKVNDIPWGDALTSVLETNNLTYKVENTVVRIVPRDYTIIPEEKILDKDLSNKRLRN
;
A
#
# COMPACT_ATOMS: atom_id res chain seq x y z
N VAL A 1 19.96 53.04 23.76
CA VAL A 1 19.45 52.19 24.85
C VAL A 1 17.91 52.03 24.84
N ILE A 2 17.11 52.79 24.08
CA ILE A 2 15.65 52.51 23.94
C ILE A 2 15.23 52.02 22.53
N SER A 3 15.99 52.28 21.46
CA SER A 3 15.58 51.88 20.09
C SER A 3 16.00 50.49 19.61
N ILE A 4 16.98 49.82 20.25
CA ILE A 4 17.41 48.46 19.86
C ILE A 4 16.67 47.38 20.66
N LEU A 5 16.01 47.74 21.76
CA LEU A 5 15.17 46.85 22.57
C LEU A 5 13.74 46.70 22.01
N LEU A 6 13.33 47.53 21.04
CA LEU A 6 11.99 47.52 20.44
C LEU A 6 11.84 46.57 19.23
N LEU A 7 12.95 46.00 18.74
CA LEU A 7 12.97 45.16 17.54
C LEU A 7 12.85 43.65 17.81
N LEU A 8 12.84 43.22 19.07
CA LEU A 8 12.77 41.80 19.44
C LEU A 8 11.38 41.29 19.86
N LEU A 9 10.36 42.16 19.92
CA LEU A 9 9.04 41.83 20.48
C LEU A 9 7.93 41.57 19.45
N ILE A 10 8.20 41.68 18.14
CA ILE A 10 7.14 41.61 17.10
C ILE A 10 7.06 40.25 16.38
N VAL A 11 8.00 39.32 16.57
CA VAL A 11 8.00 38.04 15.81
C VAL A 11 7.07 36.96 16.39
N VAL A 12 6.42 37.18 17.54
CA VAL A 12 5.48 36.19 18.11
C VAL A 12 4.16 36.85 18.46
N ALA A 13 3.26 36.95 17.48
CA ALA A 13 1.81 36.79 17.61
C ALA A 13 1.08 37.46 16.44
N LYS A 14 0.55 36.67 15.51
CA LYS A 14 -0.85 36.72 15.05
C LYS A 14 -1.04 35.72 13.91
N ASN A 15 -1.37 34.51 14.32
CA ASN A 15 -2.13 33.56 13.53
C ASN A 15 -3.54 34.13 13.29
N SER A 16 -4.04 33.95 12.07
CA SER A 16 -5.45 34.08 11.68
C SER A 16 -6.07 35.49 11.57
N THR A 17 -6.15 36.03 10.35
CA THR A 17 -7.34 36.81 9.91
C THR A 17 -7.49 36.79 8.39
N SER A 18 -8.73 36.52 8.00
CA SER A 18 -9.30 36.23 6.68
C SER A 18 -9.16 37.32 5.62
N LEU A 19 -9.23 36.92 4.35
CA LEU A 19 -9.51 37.82 3.23
C LEU A 19 -10.76 37.33 2.47
N THR A 20 -11.87 38.03 2.70
CA THR A 20 -12.96 38.22 1.75
C THR A 20 -12.65 39.45 0.90
N THR A 21 -12.92 39.44 -0.42
CA THR A 21 -13.57 40.51 -1.21
C THR A 21 -13.59 40.14 -2.72
N VAL A 22 -14.79 39.77 -3.19
CA VAL A 22 -15.53 40.20 -4.39
C VAL A 22 -14.79 40.74 -5.64
N ALA A 23 -15.05 40.13 -6.81
CA ALA A 23 -15.37 40.82 -8.07
C ALA A 23 -15.91 39.85 -9.15
N THR A 24 -17.12 40.12 -9.65
CA THR A 24 -17.85 39.41 -10.70
C THR A 24 -17.46 39.90 -12.09
N SER A 25 -17.12 39.02 -13.05
CA SER A 25 -17.35 39.23 -14.50
C SER A 25 -17.14 37.96 -15.37
N LYS A 26 -18.27 37.37 -15.78
CA LYS A 26 -18.60 36.72 -17.08
C LYS A 26 -17.56 35.87 -17.84
N SER A 27 -17.72 34.55 -17.68
CA SER A 27 -17.85 33.51 -18.74
C SER A 27 -16.93 33.58 -19.97
N GLN A 28 -15.92 32.69 -20.03
CA GLN A 28 -15.77 31.65 -21.06
C GLN A 28 -15.01 30.44 -20.45
N VAL A 29 -15.53 29.24 -20.67
CA VAL A 29 -14.96 27.94 -20.28
C VAL A 29 -14.12 27.42 -21.45
N GLN A 30 -12.88 26.96 -21.21
CA GLN A 30 -12.37 25.63 -21.64
C GLN A 30 -10.91 25.34 -21.26
N ILE A 31 -10.77 24.51 -20.22
CA ILE A 31 -9.98 23.26 -20.10
C ILE A 31 -8.54 23.24 -20.66
N SER A 32 -7.56 23.18 -19.75
CA SER A 32 -6.43 22.20 -19.73
C SER A 32 -5.16 22.66 -18.95
N GLU A 33 -5.29 23.48 -17.91
CA GLU A 33 -4.20 23.69 -16.94
C GLU A 33 -4.59 23.20 -15.55
N ILE A 34 -4.48 21.88 -15.34
CA ILE A 34 -4.02 21.35 -14.06
C ILE A 34 -2.91 20.33 -14.34
N LYS A 35 -1.81 20.82 -14.91
CA LYS A 35 -0.50 20.21 -14.72
C LYS A 35 -0.07 20.61 -13.31
N GLN A 36 0.03 19.65 -12.39
CA GLN A 36 0.45 19.77 -10.97
C GLN A 36 -0.67 19.91 -9.93
N ALA A 37 -1.34 18.80 -9.62
CA ALA A 37 -1.86 18.51 -8.28
C ALA A 37 -2.25 17.03 -8.15
N SER A 38 -1.28 16.12 -8.25
CA SER A 38 -1.52 14.70 -7.95
C SER A 38 -0.34 14.03 -7.22
N GLN A 39 0.43 14.82 -6.45
CA GLN A 39 1.08 14.31 -5.24
C GLN A 39 0.10 14.46 -4.07
N ILE A 40 -1.15 14.02 -4.27
CA ILE A 40 -2.10 13.88 -3.18
C ILE A 40 -1.60 12.67 -2.40
N ASN A 41 -1.21 12.89 -1.14
CA ASN A 41 -0.87 11.85 -0.15
C ASN A 41 -1.71 10.60 -0.40
N LYS A 42 -1.12 9.60 -1.08
CA LYS A 42 -1.82 8.36 -1.34
C LYS A 42 -2.08 7.76 0.03
N PRO A 43 -3.34 7.56 0.45
CA PRO A 43 -3.61 6.97 1.76
C PRO A 43 -2.85 5.65 1.79
N LEU A 44 -2.02 5.47 2.83
CA LEU A 44 -1.22 4.27 3.03
C LEU A 44 -2.17 3.08 2.91
N ALA A 45 -2.16 2.39 1.77
CA ALA A 45 -3.06 1.29 1.51
C ALA A 45 -2.94 0.24 2.61
N ILE A 46 -1.76 0.13 3.23
CA ILE A 46 -1.48 -0.70 4.41
C ILE A 46 -2.54 -0.53 5.51
N LYS A 47 -2.98 0.70 5.79
CA LYS A 47 -3.87 0.95 6.94
C LYS A 47 -5.24 0.29 6.75
N TYR A 48 -5.67 0.15 5.51
CA TYR A 48 -7.03 -0.30 5.17
C TYR A 48 -7.03 -1.64 4.43
N PHE A 49 -5.89 -2.10 3.92
CA PHE A 49 -5.78 -3.36 3.22
C PHE A 49 -6.07 -4.53 4.17
N GLY A 50 -7.06 -5.36 3.80
CA GLY A 50 -7.58 -6.43 4.64
C GLY A 50 -8.76 -6.05 5.54
N GLU A 51 -9.14 -4.76 5.62
CA GLU A 51 -10.38 -4.36 6.27
C GLU A 51 -11.60 -4.72 5.41
N PRO A 52 -12.73 -5.14 6.01
CA PRO A 52 -13.96 -5.40 5.27
C PRO A 52 -14.41 -4.17 4.49
N GLY A 53 -14.45 -4.29 3.15
CA GLY A 53 -14.93 -3.23 2.26
C GLY A 53 -13.85 -2.32 1.67
N PHE A 54 -12.58 -2.43 2.09
CA PHE A 54 -11.50 -1.74 1.40
C PHE A 54 -11.11 -2.49 0.13
N LYS A 55 -11.20 -1.80 -1.01
CA LYS A 55 -10.86 -2.36 -2.34
C LYS A 55 -9.78 -1.57 -3.07
N GLY A 56 -9.46 -0.37 -2.58
CA GLY A 56 -8.52 0.53 -3.22
C GLY A 56 -9.05 1.26 -4.46
N ASP A 57 -8.19 2.05 -5.10
CA ASP A 57 -8.51 2.83 -6.30
C ASP A 57 -8.63 1.95 -7.55
N LEU A 58 -9.35 2.45 -8.55
CA LEU A 58 -9.50 1.78 -9.85
C LEU A 58 -8.19 1.82 -10.65
N ILE A 59 -7.85 0.69 -11.27
CA ILE A 59 -6.68 0.55 -12.13
C ILE A 59 -7.04 -0.12 -13.46
N SER A 60 -6.29 0.26 -14.48
CA SER A 60 -6.23 -0.44 -15.76
C SER A 60 -4.78 -0.79 -16.05
N ILE A 61 -4.45 -2.08 -16.04
CA ILE A 61 -3.09 -2.58 -16.23
C ILE A 61 -3.12 -3.86 -17.06
N ASP A 62 -2.13 -4.01 -17.93
CA ASP A 62 -1.89 -5.19 -18.76
C ASP A 62 -0.45 -5.66 -18.50
N ILE A 63 -0.30 -6.65 -17.64
CA ILE A 63 0.98 -7.34 -17.38
C ILE A 63 0.95 -8.72 -18.03
N ARG A 64 2.03 -9.07 -18.69
CA ARG A 64 2.20 -10.34 -19.39
C ARG A 64 3.54 -10.94 -19.03
N GLU A 65 3.50 -12.19 -18.60
CA GLU A 65 4.69 -12.99 -18.31
C GLU A 65 5.63 -12.33 -17.29
N VAL A 66 5.06 -11.71 -16.25
CA VAL A 66 5.81 -11.03 -15.18
C VAL A 66 6.00 -11.96 -14.00
N GLU A 67 7.16 -11.94 -13.33
CA GLU A 67 7.33 -12.68 -12.09
C GLU A 67 6.41 -12.14 -10.99
N LEU A 68 5.84 -13.03 -10.18
CA LEU A 68 4.97 -12.63 -9.06
C LEU A 68 5.64 -11.58 -8.15
N TYR A 69 6.95 -11.72 -7.88
CA TYR A 69 7.71 -10.78 -7.06
C TYR A 69 7.76 -9.37 -7.64
N ASP A 70 7.98 -9.26 -8.96
CA ASP A 70 8.02 -7.97 -9.65
C ASP A 70 6.64 -7.31 -9.66
N MET A 71 5.59 -8.10 -9.85
CA MET A 71 4.21 -7.62 -9.74
C MET A 71 3.89 -7.11 -8.32
N LEU A 72 4.24 -7.86 -7.28
CA LEU A 72 4.05 -7.43 -5.88
C LEU A 72 4.87 -6.18 -5.55
N ARG A 73 6.10 -6.08 -6.08
CA ARG A 73 6.94 -4.89 -5.94
C ARG A 73 6.30 -3.67 -6.59
N PHE A 74 5.72 -3.81 -7.78
CA PHE A 74 4.95 -2.73 -8.40
C PHE A 74 3.83 -2.23 -7.48
N PHE A 75 3.10 -3.14 -6.80
CA PHE A 75 2.08 -2.73 -5.84
C PHE A 75 2.68 -2.07 -4.59
N SER A 76 3.82 -2.57 -4.10
CA SER A 76 4.58 -1.96 -2.99
C SER A 76 4.95 -0.52 -3.30
N ASP A 77 5.58 -0.28 -4.45
CA ASP A 77 6.10 1.03 -4.82
C ASP A 77 4.97 2.03 -5.11
N ASN A 78 3.85 1.56 -5.68
CA ASN A 78 2.74 2.44 -6.03
C ASN A 78 1.76 2.69 -4.89
N TYR A 79 1.48 1.72 -4.03
CA TYR A 79 0.45 1.82 -2.98
C TYR A 79 1.02 1.84 -1.57
N GLY A 80 2.35 1.75 -1.45
CA GLY A 80 3.06 1.75 -0.18
C GLY A 80 2.75 0.53 0.66
N LEU A 81 2.58 -0.65 0.06
CA LEU A 81 2.32 -1.93 0.75
C LEU A 81 3.62 -2.67 1.02
N ASN A 82 3.79 -3.24 2.22
CA ASN A 82 4.96 -4.07 2.51
C ASN A 82 4.61 -5.55 2.31
N PHE A 83 5.07 -6.16 1.22
CA PHE A 83 4.85 -7.59 0.97
C PHE A 83 5.98 -8.45 1.52
N VAL A 84 5.63 -9.57 2.14
CA VAL A 84 6.57 -10.64 2.50
C VAL A 84 6.06 -11.94 1.89
N VAL A 85 6.81 -12.53 0.98
CA VAL A 85 6.45 -13.80 0.35
C VAL A 85 7.08 -14.93 1.16
N ASP A 86 6.26 -15.89 1.59
CA ASP A 86 6.75 -17.06 2.31
C ASP A 86 7.59 -17.96 1.40
N LYS A 87 8.60 -18.65 1.97
CA LYS A 87 9.47 -19.60 1.26
C LYS A 87 8.71 -20.77 0.61
N SER A 88 7.50 -21.07 1.08
CA SER A 88 6.62 -22.09 0.52
C SER A 88 5.97 -21.68 -0.80
N VAL A 89 6.00 -20.41 -1.17
CA VAL A 89 5.46 -19.93 -2.46
C VAL A 89 6.52 -20.18 -3.55
N PRO A 90 6.19 -20.96 -4.60
CA PRO A 90 7.11 -21.19 -5.70
C PRO A 90 7.30 -19.92 -6.55
N LYS A 91 8.45 -19.83 -7.22
CA LYS A 91 8.64 -18.83 -8.27
C LYS A 91 7.66 -19.11 -9.40
N MET A 92 6.83 -18.12 -9.72
CA MET A 92 5.83 -18.25 -10.77
C MET A 92 5.67 -16.98 -11.57
N ILE A 93 5.24 -17.18 -12.81
CA ILE A 93 4.96 -16.14 -13.77
C ILE A 93 3.46 -15.88 -13.76
N VAL A 94 3.07 -14.62 -13.73
CA VAL A 94 1.69 -14.16 -13.74
C VAL A 94 1.39 -13.30 -14.95
N THR A 95 0.18 -13.43 -15.45
CA THR A 95 -0.38 -12.59 -16.51
C THR A 95 -1.73 -12.07 -16.01
N MET A 96 -1.92 -10.76 -16.11
CA MET A 96 -3.14 -10.11 -15.65
C MET A 96 -3.44 -8.93 -16.55
N LYS A 97 -4.68 -8.87 -17.03
CA LYS A 97 -5.23 -7.71 -17.72
C LYS A 97 -6.51 -7.29 -17.02
N VAL A 98 -6.51 -6.07 -16.51
CA VAL A 98 -7.67 -5.47 -15.83
C VAL A 98 -7.95 -4.10 -16.41
N ASN A 99 -9.22 -3.70 -16.42
CA ASN A 99 -9.66 -2.39 -16.86
C ASN A 99 -10.73 -1.85 -15.90
N ASP A 100 -10.47 -0.70 -15.30
CA ASP A 100 -11.37 -0.03 -14.35
C ASP A 100 -11.76 -0.93 -13.16
N ILE A 101 -10.82 -1.73 -12.66
CA ILE A 101 -11.03 -2.66 -11.53
C ILE A 101 -10.31 -2.13 -10.28
N PRO A 102 -10.90 -2.19 -9.08
CA PRO A 102 -10.20 -1.88 -7.85
C PRO A 102 -8.94 -2.74 -7.69
N TRP A 103 -7.80 -2.11 -7.39
CA TRP A 103 -6.53 -2.84 -7.37
C TRP A 103 -6.49 -3.96 -6.32
N GLY A 104 -7.20 -3.81 -5.20
CA GLY A 104 -7.29 -4.84 -4.16
C GLY A 104 -8.03 -6.09 -4.64
N ASP A 105 -9.10 -5.90 -5.41
CA ASP A 105 -9.84 -7.00 -6.05
C ASP A 105 -8.99 -7.68 -7.12
N ALA A 106 -8.27 -6.88 -7.95
CA ALA A 106 -7.36 -7.39 -8.96
C ALA A 106 -6.22 -8.24 -8.35
N LEU A 107 -5.56 -7.73 -7.31
CA LEU A 107 -4.51 -8.44 -6.58
C LEU A 107 -5.04 -9.75 -5.98
N THR A 108 -6.18 -9.69 -5.32
CA THR A 108 -6.81 -10.88 -4.71
C THR A 108 -7.14 -11.91 -5.77
N SER A 109 -7.71 -11.51 -6.91
CA SER A 109 -8.05 -12.42 -8.02
C SER A 109 -6.82 -13.15 -8.57
N VAL A 110 -5.69 -12.45 -8.75
CA VAL A 110 -4.45 -13.10 -9.21
C VAL A 110 -3.91 -14.08 -8.16
N LEU A 111 -3.91 -13.70 -6.88
CA LEU A 111 -3.47 -14.61 -5.82
C LEU A 111 -4.36 -15.85 -5.76
N GLU A 112 -5.68 -15.68 -5.79
CA GLU A 112 -6.65 -16.77 -5.68
C GLU A 112 -6.58 -17.76 -6.85
N THR A 113 -6.37 -17.25 -8.07
CA THR A 113 -6.20 -18.05 -9.29
C THR A 113 -4.95 -18.93 -9.22
N ASN A 114 -3.94 -18.49 -8.48
CA ASN A 114 -2.66 -19.19 -8.31
C ASN A 114 -2.60 -20.01 -7.00
N ASN A 115 -3.74 -20.31 -6.37
CA ASN A 115 -3.81 -21.00 -5.08
C ASN A 115 -3.01 -20.31 -3.97
N LEU A 116 -2.87 -18.99 -4.03
CA LEU A 116 -2.25 -18.17 -3.01
C LEU A 116 -3.32 -17.41 -2.21
N THR A 117 -2.92 -16.96 -1.03
CA THR A 117 -3.69 -16.05 -0.19
C THR A 117 -2.74 -15.10 0.51
N TYR A 118 -3.30 -14.09 1.19
CA TYR A 118 -2.53 -13.13 1.95
C TYR A 118 -2.99 -13.10 3.41
N LYS A 119 -2.08 -12.72 4.31
CA LYS A 119 -2.36 -12.45 5.71
C LYS A 119 -1.83 -11.07 6.04
N VAL A 120 -2.66 -10.24 6.66
CA VAL A 120 -2.26 -8.90 7.10
C VAL A 120 -1.77 -9.01 8.54
N GLU A 121 -0.48 -8.75 8.74
CA GLU A 121 0.21 -8.78 10.03
C GLU A 121 0.72 -7.37 10.33
N ASN A 122 -0.07 -6.59 11.07
CA ASN A 122 0.20 -5.19 11.44
C ASN A 122 0.42 -4.25 10.24
N THR A 123 1.64 -4.23 9.71
CA THR A 123 2.11 -3.31 8.65
C THR A 123 2.61 -4.08 7.43
N VAL A 124 2.53 -5.41 7.47
CA VAL A 124 3.06 -6.32 6.45
C VAL A 124 1.95 -7.21 5.91
N VAL A 125 1.95 -7.41 4.60
CA VAL A 125 1.10 -8.34 3.89
C VAL A 125 1.92 -9.58 3.55
N ARG A 126 1.68 -10.67 4.27
CA ARG A 126 2.34 -11.94 4.03
C ARG A 126 1.61 -12.75 2.96
N ILE A 127 2.29 -13.14 1.89
CA ILE A 127 1.75 -14.02 0.85
C ILE A 127 2.11 -15.47 1.19
N VAL A 128 1.10 -16.34 1.22
CA VAL A 128 1.25 -17.77 1.54
C VAL A 128 0.39 -18.62 0.59
N PRO A 129 0.72 -19.90 0.37
CA PRO A 129 -0.20 -20.83 -0.29
C PRO A 129 -1.52 -20.92 0.48
N ARG A 130 -2.64 -21.09 -0.24
CA ARG A 130 -3.97 -21.22 0.36
C ARG A 130 -4.05 -22.38 1.36
N ASP A 131 -3.33 -23.47 1.08
CA ASP A 131 -3.31 -24.67 1.92
C ASP A 131 -2.29 -24.57 3.09
N TYR A 132 -1.68 -23.40 3.29
CA TYR A 132 -0.68 -23.20 4.32
C TYR A 132 -1.30 -23.26 5.73
N THR A 133 -1.19 -24.43 6.36
CA THR A 133 -1.41 -24.61 7.80
C THR A 133 -0.27 -23.91 8.52
N ILE A 134 -0.58 -22.91 9.36
CA ILE A 134 0.44 -22.34 10.26
C ILE A 134 0.88 -23.48 11.17
N ILE A 135 2.08 -24.00 10.98
CA ILE A 135 2.71 -24.89 11.94
C ILE A 135 3.37 -23.96 12.97
N PRO A 136 2.87 -23.87 14.21
CA PRO A 136 3.54 -23.09 15.24
C PRO A 136 4.95 -23.63 15.42
N GLU A 137 5.91 -22.74 15.60
CA GLU A 137 7.34 -23.08 15.70
C GLU A 137 7.63 -24.10 16.82
N GLU A 138 6.80 -24.15 17.86
CA GLU A 138 6.83 -25.19 18.91
C GLU A 138 6.72 -26.62 18.34
N LYS A 139 5.93 -26.84 17.29
CA LYS A 139 5.72 -28.17 16.72
C LYS A 139 6.90 -28.64 15.84
N ILE A 140 7.78 -27.72 15.46
CA ILE A 140 9.00 -28.04 14.70
C ILE A 140 10.07 -28.60 15.65
N LEU A 141 10.15 -28.09 16.88
CA LEU A 141 11.12 -28.55 17.89
C LEU A 141 10.88 -29.99 18.35
N ASP A 142 9.62 -30.39 18.51
CA ASP A 142 9.25 -31.76 18.92
C ASP A 142 9.64 -32.81 17.85
N LYS A 143 9.59 -32.44 16.57
CA LYS A 143 9.95 -33.33 15.46
C LYS A 143 11.47 -33.55 15.38
N ASP A 144 12.26 -32.56 15.75
CA ASP A 144 13.72 -32.69 15.75
C ASP A 144 14.25 -33.43 16.99
N LEU A 145 13.63 -33.21 18.16
CA LEU A 145 13.99 -33.95 19.38
C LEU A 145 13.62 -35.43 19.31
N SER A 146 12.46 -35.76 18.73
CA SER A 146 12.05 -37.15 18.49
C SER A 146 12.99 -37.86 17.51
N ASN A 147 13.37 -37.21 16.41
CA ASN A 147 14.33 -37.77 15.44
C ASN A 147 15.73 -37.98 16.02
N LYS A 148 16.17 -37.14 16.97
CA LYS A 148 17.46 -37.29 17.63
C LYS A 148 17.49 -38.44 18.64
N ARG A 149 16.36 -38.73 19.29
CA ARG A 149 16.22 -39.79 20.29
C ARG A 149 16.17 -41.20 19.69
N LEU A 150 15.85 -41.32 18.40
CA LEU A 150 15.80 -42.57 17.64
C LEU A 150 17.15 -42.97 17.02
N ARG A 151 18.18 -42.12 17.13
CA ARG A 151 19.52 -42.36 16.54
C ARG A 151 20.59 -42.77 17.57
N ASN A 152 20.21 -42.98 18.84
CA ASN A 152 21.10 -43.41 19.91
C ASN A 152 20.69 -44.78 20.45
#